data_AF-A0AA38YNP3-F1
#
_entry.id   AF-A0AA38YNP3-F1
#
_cell.length_a   1.000
_cell.length_b   1.000
_cell.length_c   1.000
_cell.angle_alpha   90.00
_cell.angle_beta   90.00
_cell.angle_gamma   90.00
#
_symmetry.space_group_name_H-M   'P 1'
#
loop_
_entity.id
_entity.type
_entity.pdbx_description
1 polymer ?
#
loop_
_entity_poly.entity_id
_entity_poly.type
_entity_poly.pdbx_seq_one_letter_code
_entity_poly.pdbx_strand_id
1 'polypeptide(L)'
;MTLAKSEAKILHEKISEKAYNHEDVIRILATRSKAQINATLNHYKNEFGNDINKDLKTDPKDEFLAILRATVKCLTRPEKYFEKVLRLAINKRGTDEGALTRVVTTRAEIDMKIIKEEYHKRNSVTLDHAIGKDTTGDYEKMLLALIGHGDA
;
A
#
# COMPACT_ATOMS: atom_id res chain seq x y z
N MET A 1 -21.35 22.79 1.50
CA MET A 1 -20.77 21.44 1.25
C MET A 1 -19.38 21.41 1.88
N THR A 2 -18.99 20.38 2.63
CA THR A 2 -17.65 20.31 3.23
C THR A 2 -16.60 20.03 2.16
N LEU A 3 -15.35 20.48 2.36
CA LEU A 3 -14.25 20.30 1.40
C LEU A 3 -14.09 18.83 0.98
N ALA A 4 -14.13 17.90 1.95
CA ALA A 4 -13.98 16.47 1.68
C ALA A 4 -15.06 15.89 0.78
N LYS A 5 -16.33 16.34 0.92
CA LYS A 5 -17.43 15.93 0.04
C LYS A 5 -17.26 16.49 -1.38
N SER A 6 -16.83 17.75 -1.49
CA SER A 6 -16.57 18.38 -2.79
C SER A 6 -15.44 17.67 -3.53
N GLU A 7 -14.32 17.39 -2.85
CA GLU A 7 -13.17 16.71 -3.45
C GLU A 7 -13.48 15.25 -3.79
N ALA A 8 -14.34 14.57 -3.03
CA ALA A 8 -14.78 13.21 -3.35
C ALA A 8 -15.52 13.17 -4.70
N LYS A 9 -16.41 14.12 -4.96
CA LYS A 9 -17.11 14.26 -6.25
C LYS A 9 -16.15 14.56 -7.39
N ILE A 10 -15.20 15.49 -7.18
CA ILE A 10 -14.19 15.83 -8.19
C ILE A 10 -13.36 14.60 -8.56
N LEU A 11 -12.88 13.83 -7.57
CA LEU A 11 -12.15 12.59 -7.84
C LEU A 11 -12.98 11.59 -8.65
N HIS A 12 -14.25 11.41 -8.28
CA HIS A 12 -15.14 10.48 -8.99
C HIS A 12 -15.40 10.91 -10.43
N GLU A 13 -15.68 12.18 -10.66
CA GLU A 13 -15.87 12.76 -12.00
C GLU A 13 -14.63 12.51 -12.87
N LYS A 14 -13.44 12.92 -12.40
CA LYS A 14 -12.21 12.78 -13.20
C LYS A 14 -11.80 11.33 -13.43
N ILE A 15 -12.02 10.43 -12.47
CA ILE A 15 -11.77 9.00 -12.65
C ILE A 15 -12.76 8.39 -13.66
N SER A 16 -14.04 8.78 -13.60
CA SER A 16 -15.08 8.30 -14.54
C SER A 16 -14.80 8.75 -15.98
N GLU A 17 -14.29 9.98 -16.14
CA GLU A 17 -13.84 10.54 -17.42
C GLU A 17 -12.49 9.97 -17.91
N LYS A 18 -11.85 9.08 -17.13
CA LYS A 18 -10.50 8.57 -17.36
C LYS A 18 -9.42 9.66 -17.40
N ALA A 19 -9.69 10.83 -16.85
CA ALA A 19 -8.77 11.95 -16.70
C ALA A 19 -7.87 11.75 -15.46
N TYR A 20 -7.16 10.62 -15.41
CA TYR A 20 -6.45 10.20 -14.19
C TYR A 20 -5.31 11.14 -13.78
N ASN A 21 -4.68 11.81 -14.75
CA ASN A 21 -3.59 12.77 -14.55
C ASN A 21 -4.08 14.22 -14.42
N HIS A 22 -5.39 14.44 -14.31
CA HIS A 22 -5.95 15.78 -14.14
C HIS A 22 -5.37 16.48 -12.91
N GLU A 23 -5.14 17.78 -13.00
CA GLU A 23 -4.48 18.57 -11.95
C GLU A 23 -5.16 18.43 -10.59
N ASP A 24 -6.49 18.32 -10.56
CA ASP A 24 -7.23 18.11 -9.32
C ASP A 24 -6.94 16.75 -8.66
N VAL A 25 -6.78 15.68 -9.43
CA VAL A 25 -6.44 14.36 -8.89
C VAL A 25 -5.06 14.44 -8.24
N ILE A 26 -4.10 15.03 -8.95
CA ILE A 26 -2.73 15.22 -8.44
C ILE A 26 -2.73 16.12 -7.22
N ARG A 27 -3.41 17.27 -7.28
CA ARG A 27 -3.51 18.25 -6.20
C ARG A 27 -4.09 17.61 -4.94
N ILE A 28 -5.21 16.89 -5.05
CA ILE A 28 -5.87 16.28 -3.90
C ILE A 28 -4.95 15.24 -3.24
N LEU A 29 -4.30 14.38 -4.02
CA LEU A 29 -3.46 13.31 -3.49
C LEU A 29 -2.09 13.79 -2.98
N ALA A 30 -1.50 14.81 -3.61
CA ALA A 30 -0.14 15.27 -3.32
C ALA A 30 -0.06 16.42 -2.31
N THR A 31 -1.14 17.19 -2.11
CA THR A 31 -1.08 18.43 -1.30
C THR A 31 -1.94 18.42 -0.05
N ARG A 32 -2.94 17.53 0.06
CA ARG A 32 -3.82 17.46 1.24
C ARG A 32 -3.16 16.68 2.37
N SER A 33 -3.51 17.01 3.61
CA SER A 33 -3.06 16.23 4.77
C SER A 33 -3.64 14.81 4.73
N LYS A 34 -2.95 13.83 5.30
CA LYS A 34 -3.44 12.44 5.34
C LYS A 34 -4.82 12.31 5.97
N ALA A 35 -5.11 13.09 7.02
CA ALA A 35 -6.42 13.13 7.66
C ALA A 35 -7.52 13.64 6.72
N GLN A 36 -7.24 14.71 5.97
CA GLN A 36 -8.16 15.24 4.97
C GLN A 36 -8.38 14.25 3.82
N ILE A 37 -7.32 13.60 3.33
CA ILE A 37 -7.42 12.57 2.28
C ILE A 37 -8.29 11.41 2.75
N ASN A 38 -8.08 10.91 3.98
CA ASN A 38 -8.93 9.87 4.56
C ASN A 38 -10.41 10.30 4.61
N ALA A 39 -10.70 11.54 5.03
CA ALA A 39 -12.06 12.06 5.04
C ALA A 39 -12.67 12.13 3.62
N THR A 40 -11.90 12.62 2.64
CA THR A 40 -12.32 12.67 1.22
C THR A 40 -12.62 11.27 0.68
N LEU A 41 -11.74 10.29 0.92
CA LEU A 41 -11.93 8.93 0.41
C LEU A 41 -13.04 8.15 1.14
N ASN A 42 -13.30 8.46 2.41
CA ASN A 42 -14.47 7.96 3.11
C ASN A 42 -15.77 8.51 2.50
N HIS A 43 -15.81 9.81 2.17
CA HIS A 43 -16.95 10.38 1.46
C HIS A 43 -17.12 9.78 0.06
N TYR A 44 -16.04 9.58 -0.68
CA TYR A 44 -16.06 8.88 -1.97
C TYR A 44 -16.75 7.52 -1.85
N LYS A 45 -16.34 6.71 -0.88
CA LYS A 45 -16.94 5.38 -0.65
C LYS A 45 -18.41 5.47 -0.24
N ASN A 46 -18.76 6.41 0.63
CA ASN A 46 -20.13 6.56 1.11
C ASN A 46 -21.09 7.02 0.01
N GLU A 47 -20.62 7.86 -0.92
CA GLU A 47 -21.44 8.45 -1.98
C GLU A 47 -21.52 7.54 -3.22
N PHE A 48 -20.44 6.85 -3.58
CA PHE A 48 -20.35 6.04 -4.81
C PHE A 48 -20.32 4.53 -4.57
N GLY A 49 -20.41 4.08 -3.30
CA GLY A 49 -20.56 2.69 -2.91
C GLY A 49 -19.29 1.83 -2.95
N ASN A 50 -18.18 2.34 -3.51
CA ASN A 50 -16.93 1.60 -3.66
C ASN A 50 -15.70 2.40 -3.21
N ASP A 51 -14.68 1.70 -2.71
CA ASP A 51 -13.36 2.29 -2.49
C ASP A 51 -12.77 2.78 -3.83
N ILE A 52 -12.20 3.99 -3.88
CA ILE A 52 -11.55 4.59 -5.07
C ILE A 52 -10.57 3.64 -5.80
N ASN A 53 -9.89 2.78 -5.03
CA ASN A 53 -8.94 1.79 -5.56
C ASN A 53 -9.61 0.70 -6.42
N LYS A 54 -10.93 0.53 -6.38
CA LYS A 54 -11.67 -0.34 -7.29
C LYS A 54 -11.86 0.34 -8.65
N ASP A 55 -12.20 1.61 -8.65
CA ASP A 55 -12.46 2.38 -9.88
C ASP A 55 -11.16 2.69 -10.64
N LEU A 56 -10.03 2.71 -9.94
CA LEU A 56 -8.69 2.82 -10.54
C LEU A 56 -8.15 1.50 -11.11
N LYS A 57 -8.95 0.43 -11.27
CA LYS A 57 -8.49 -0.89 -11.80
C LYS A 57 -9.02 -1.22 -13.20
N THR A 58 -9.48 -0.22 -13.93
CA THR A 58 -10.04 -0.39 -15.28
C THR A 58 -9.05 -1.01 -16.26
N ASP A 59 -7.78 -0.60 -16.20
CA ASP A 59 -6.69 -1.22 -16.95
C ASP A 59 -5.61 -1.79 -16.00
N PRO A 60 -5.41 -3.11 -15.95
CA PRO A 60 -4.34 -3.74 -15.17
C PRO A 60 -2.93 -3.43 -15.65
N LYS A 61 -2.73 -3.08 -16.94
CA LYS A 61 -1.43 -2.81 -17.55
C LYS A 61 -1.02 -1.35 -17.44
N ASP A 62 -1.95 -0.47 -17.11
CA ASP A 62 -1.68 0.95 -16.90
C ASP A 62 -0.85 1.16 -15.63
N GLU A 63 0.41 1.53 -15.82
CA GLU A 63 1.37 1.80 -14.76
C GLU A 63 1.00 3.03 -13.94
N PHE A 64 0.40 4.04 -14.57
CA PHE A 64 -0.03 5.25 -13.88
C PHE A 64 -1.18 4.95 -12.92
N LEU A 65 -2.15 4.15 -13.34
CA LEU A 65 -3.19 3.63 -12.44
C LEU A 65 -2.60 2.77 -11.33
N ALA A 66 -1.54 1.99 -11.61
CA ALA A 66 -0.84 1.24 -10.57
C ALA A 66 -0.19 2.16 -9.51
N ILE A 67 0.42 3.25 -9.95
CA ILE A 67 1.01 4.28 -9.07
C ILE A 67 -0.09 4.96 -8.25
N LEU A 68 -1.20 5.40 -8.86
CA LEU A 68 -2.30 6.04 -8.12
C LEU A 68 -2.87 5.13 -7.02
N ARG A 69 -3.07 3.84 -7.32
CA ARG A 69 -3.52 2.86 -6.32
C ARG A 69 -2.51 2.68 -5.20
N ALA A 70 -1.22 2.69 -5.51
CA ALA A 70 -0.16 2.63 -4.51
C ALA A 70 -0.16 3.89 -3.64
N THR A 71 -0.22 5.08 -4.24
CA THR A 71 -0.31 6.37 -3.54
C THR A 71 -1.48 6.42 -2.56
N VAL A 72 -2.69 6.04 -2.99
CA VAL A 72 -3.86 5.98 -2.12
C VAL A 72 -3.62 5.04 -0.92
N LYS A 73 -3.01 3.87 -1.13
CA LYS A 73 -2.68 2.98 -0.02
C LYS A 73 -1.64 3.58 0.92
N CYS A 74 -0.55 4.13 0.42
CA CYS A 74 0.48 4.76 1.25
C CYS A 74 -0.07 5.90 2.13
N LEU A 75 -1.03 6.66 1.60
CA LEU A 75 -1.63 7.79 2.31
C LEU A 75 -2.64 7.36 3.39
N THR A 76 -3.35 6.26 3.17
CA THR A 76 -4.51 5.86 4.01
C THR A 76 -4.28 4.63 4.86
N ARG A 77 -3.56 3.64 4.33
CA ARG A 77 -3.36 2.28 4.86
C ARG A 77 -1.95 1.78 4.48
N PRO A 78 -0.89 2.42 4.98
CA PRO A 78 0.50 2.11 4.60
C PRO A 78 0.88 0.65 4.90
N GLU A 79 0.34 0.05 5.96
CA GLU A 79 0.53 -1.35 6.31
C GLU A 79 0.10 -2.30 5.18
N LYS A 80 -1.02 -2.01 4.51
CA LYS A 80 -1.51 -2.79 3.35
C LYS A 80 -0.71 -2.56 2.07
N TYR A 81 0.03 -1.45 2.01
CA TYR A 81 0.98 -1.22 0.93
C TYR A 81 2.21 -2.10 1.15
N PHE A 82 2.84 -1.99 2.32
CA PHE A 82 4.06 -2.75 2.64
C PHE A 82 3.82 -4.25 2.69
N GLU A 83 2.69 -4.73 3.24
CA GLU A 83 2.28 -6.15 3.14
C GLU A 83 2.31 -6.63 1.69
N LYS A 84 1.70 -5.86 0.79
CA LYS A 84 1.58 -6.25 -0.61
C LYS A 84 2.95 -6.25 -1.30
N VAL A 85 3.82 -5.28 -0.98
CA VAL A 85 5.20 -5.25 -1.50
C VAL A 85 5.96 -6.49 -1.04
N LEU A 86 5.92 -6.82 0.26
CA LEU A 86 6.57 -8.01 0.81
C LEU A 86 6.05 -9.29 0.17
N ARG A 87 4.72 -9.46 0.09
CA ARG A 87 4.13 -10.66 -0.54
C ARG A 87 4.56 -10.81 -1.99
N LEU A 88 4.56 -9.72 -2.75
CA LEU A 88 4.95 -9.77 -4.16
C LEU A 88 6.47 -9.96 -4.34
N ALA A 89 7.27 -9.53 -3.36
CA ALA A 89 8.71 -9.76 -3.38
C ALA A 89 9.06 -11.22 -3.10
N ILE A 90 8.33 -11.85 -2.17
CA ILE A 90 8.49 -13.26 -1.77
C ILE A 90 7.90 -14.19 -2.83
N ASN A 91 6.65 -13.98 -3.26
CA ASN A 91 5.94 -14.91 -4.16
C ASN A 91 6.36 -14.89 -5.65
N LYS A 92 7.54 -14.36 -5.99
CA LYS A 92 8.06 -14.40 -7.37
C LYS A 92 8.80 -15.72 -7.62
N ARG A 93 9.15 -16.00 -8.89
CA ARG A 93 10.10 -17.07 -9.20
C ARG A 93 11.49 -16.58 -8.76
N GLY A 94 11.90 -16.98 -7.56
CA GLY A 94 12.98 -16.32 -6.81
C GLY A 94 12.46 -15.11 -6.03
N THR A 95 13.35 -14.41 -5.33
CA THR A 95 12.96 -13.33 -4.41
C THR A 95 13.36 -11.98 -5.00
N ASP A 96 12.47 -10.98 -4.95
CA ASP A 96 12.82 -9.58 -5.21
C ASP A 96 13.54 -9.01 -3.99
N GLU A 97 14.84 -9.34 -3.87
CA GLU A 97 15.67 -9.01 -2.71
C GLU A 97 15.73 -7.50 -2.44
N GLY A 98 15.72 -6.68 -3.49
CA GLY A 98 15.71 -5.22 -3.37
C GLY A 98 14.43 -4.71 -2.72
N ALA A 99 13.26 -5.20 -3.14
CA ALA A 99 11.99 -4.83 -2.52
C ALA A 99 11.88 -5.36 -1.08
N LEU A 100 12.29 -6.61 -0.83
CA LEU A 100 12.27 -7.23 0.50
C LEU A 100 13.18 -6.46 1.47
N THR A 101 14.46 -6.29 1.12
CA THR A 101 15.46 -5.56 1.92
C THR A 101 14.98 -4.15 2.21
N ARG A 102 14.50 -3.42 1.20
CA ARG A 102 14.04 -2.04 1.37
C ARG A 102 12.91 -1.95 2.39
N VAL A 103 11.90 -2.82 2.33
CA VAL A 103 10.79 -2.76 3.28
C VAL A 103 11.25 -3.17 4.67
N VAL A 104 12.03 -4.24 4.82
CA VAL A 104 12.50 -4.69 6.13
C VAL A 104 13.35 -3.62 6.80
N THR A 105 14.37 -3.10 6.12
CA THR A 105 15.30 -2.09 6.68
C THR A 105 14.63 -0.76 7.00
N THR A 106 13.74 -0.25 6.12
CA THR A 106 13.14 1.07 6.33
C THR A 106 11.97 1.06 7.31
N ARG A 107 11.37 -0.10 7.59
CA ARG A 107 10.16 -0.23 8.42
C ARG A 107 10.38 -0.93 9.76
N ALA A 108 11.53 -1.59 9.95
CA ALA A 108 11.89 -2.31 11.18
C ALA A 108 11.54 -1.52 12.45
N GLU A 109 11.97 -0.26 12.52
CA GLU A 109 11.83 0.60 13.72
C GLU A 109 10.58 1.49 13.70
N ILE A 110 9.71 1.38 12.70
CA ILE A 110 8.57 2.30 12.52
C ILE A 110 7.24 1.59 12.77
N ASP A 111 6.95 0.58 11.96
CA ASP A 111 5.63 -0.09 11.94
C ASP A 111 5.70 -1.57 11.55
N MET A 112 6.88 -2.19 11.66
CA MET A 112 7.09 -3.59 11.29
C MET A 112 6.10 -4.54 11.97
N LYS A 113 5.80 -4.34 13.26
CA LYS A 113 4.82 -5.16 13.97
C LYS A 113 3.44 -5.14 13.31
N ILE A 114 2.96 -3.95 12.93
CA ILE A 114 1.66 -3.77 12.24
C ILE A 114 1.70 -4.41 10.86
N ILE A 115 2.83 -4.28 10.14
CA ILE A 115 3.03 -4.92 8.84
C ILE A 115 2.98 -6.45 8.96
N LYS A 116 3.63 -7.04 9.98
CA LYS A 116 3.59 -8.49 10.26
C LYS A 116 2.16 -8.96 10.54
N GLU A 117 1.40 -8.23 11.34
CA GLU A 117 0.01 -8.54 11.65
C GLU A 117 -0.88 -8.51 10.39
N GLU A 118 -0.76 -7.48 9.55
CA GLU A 118 -1.51 -7.39 8.28
C GLU A 118 -1.05 -8.47 7.29
N TYR A 119 0.24 -8.81 7.25
CA TYR A 119 0.78 -9.90 6.43
C TYR A 119 0.17 -11.25 6.83
N HIS A 120 0.17 -11.58 8.13
CA HIS A 120 -0.44 -12.80 8.63
C HIS A 120 -1.94 -12.84 8.35
N LYS A 121 -2.66 -11.75 8.64
CA LYS A 121 -4.10 -11.64 8.37
C LYS A 121 -4.45 -11.87 6.90
N ARG A 122 -3.58 -11.45 5.98
CA ARG A 122 -3.85 -11.52 4.54
C ARG A 122 -3.39 -12.82 3.90
N ASN A 123 -2.33 -13.46 4.41
CA ASN A 123 -1.65 -14.59 3.77
C ASN A 123 -1.72 -15.89 4.58
N SER A 124 -2.27 -15.85 5.79
CA SER A 124 -2.40 -17.01 6.70
C SER A 124 -1.06 -17.68 7.05
N VAL A 125 0.04 -16.96 6.88
CA VAL A 125 1.41 -17.38 7.16
C VAL A 125 2.14 -16.18 7.77
N THR A 126 2.99 -16.40 8.79
CA THR A 126 3.77 -15.32 9.40
C THR A 126 4.84 -14.81 8.43
N LEU A 127 5.18 -13.52 8.54
CA LEU A 127 6.23 -12.94 7.68
C LEU A 127 7.58 -13.64 7.90
N ASP A 128 7.88 -14.02 9.15
CA ASP A 128 9.09 -14.74 9.56
C ASP A 128 9.21 -16.07 8.82
N HIS A 129 8.13 -16.86 8.80
CA HIS A 129 8.10 -18.14 8.09
C HIS A 129 8.24 -17.95 6.58
N ALA A 130 7.60 -16.92 6.02
CA ALA A 130 7.71 -16.63 4.59
C ALA A 130 9.14 -16.23 4.18
N ILE A 131 9.84 -15.42 4.98
CA ILE A 131 11.23 -15.03 4.74
C ILE A 131 12.17 -16.22 4.87
N GLY A 132 12.04 -17.03 5.94
CA GLY A 132 12.91 -18.20 6.16
C GLY A 132 12.72 -19.31 5.13
N LYS A 133 11.62 -19.30 4.37
CA LYS A 133 11.39 -20.25 3.27
C LYS A 133 12.08 -19.82 1.97
N ASP A 134 12.10 -18.52 1.69
CA ASP A 134 12.49 -17.96 0.38
C ASP A 134 13.85 -17.22 0.41
N THR A 135 14.53 -17.21 1.55
CA THR A 135 15.89 -16.66 1.72
C THR A 135 16.77 -17.68 2.45
N THR A 136 18.09 -17.54 2.35
CA THR A 136 19.05 -18.44 3.03
C THR A 136 20.28 -17.68 3.54
N GLY A 137 21.05 -18.31 4.43
CA GLY A 137 22.36 -17.82 4.87
C GLY A 137 22.30 -16.59 5.76
N ASP A 138 23.34 -15.76 5.74
CA ASP A 138 23.42 -14.59 6.63
C ASP A 138 22.45 -13.48 6.24
N TYR A 139 22.04 -13.43 4.97
CA TYR A 139 20.98 -12.54 4.51
C TYR A 139 19.64 -12.85 5.20
N GLU A 140 19.24 -14.13 5.25
CA GLU A 140 18.04 -14.57 5.98
C GLU A 140 18.12 -14.19 7.46
N LYS A 141 19.23 -14.53 8.13
CA LYS A 141 19.42 -14.23 9.56
C LYS A 141 19.29 -12.74 9.85
N MET A 142 19.88 -11.89 9.01
CA MET A 142 19.80 -10.44 9.15
C MET A 142 18.35 -9.96 9.00
N LEU A 143 17.62 -10.43 7.98
CA LEU A 143 16.23 -10.04 7.77
C LEU A 143 15.34 -10.47 8.94
N LEU A 144 15.51 -11.71 9.42
CA LEU A 144 14.79 -12.26 10.56
C LEU A 144 15.05 -11.45 11.84
N ALA A 145 16.31 -11.10 12.10
CA ALA A 145 16.67 -10.23 13.23
C ALA A 145 15.98 -8.85 13.14
N LEU A 146 15.99 -8.21 11.97
CA LEU A 146 15.38 -6.90 11.75
C LEU A 146 13.85 -6.89 11.92
N ILE A 147 13.18 -8.03 11.71
CA ILE A 147 11.73 -8.15 11.94
C ILE A 147 11.39 -8.67 13.35
N GLY A 148 12.37 -8.76 14.24
CA GLY A 148 12.20 -9.19 15.63
C GLY A 148 11.98 -10.69 15.80
N HIS A 149 12.61 -11.52 14.97
CA HIS A 149 12.63 -12.97 15.14
C HIS A 149 13.85 -13.38 15.99
N GLY A 150 13.60 -13.85 17.21
CA GLY A 150 14.63 -14.20 18.20
C GLY A 150 14.66 -13.23 19.38
N ASP A 151 15.19 -13.69 20.52
CA ASP A 151 15.25 -12.92 21.78
C ASP A 151 16.20 -11.71 21.64
N ALA A 152 15.63 -10.53 21.38
CA ALA A 152 16.29 -9.23 21.50
C ALA A 152 15.36 -8.26 22.24
#